data_AF-A0A7M2X289-F1
#
_entry.id   AF-A0A7M2X289-F1
#
_cell.length_a   1.000
_cell.length_b   1.000
_cell.length_c   1.000
_cell.angle_alpha   90.00
_cell.angle_beta   90.00
_cell.angle_gamma   90.00
#
_symmetry.space_group_name_H-M   'P 1'
#
loop_
_entity.id
_entity.type
_entity.pdbx_description
1 polymer ?
#
loop_
_entity_poly.entity_id
_entity_poly.type
_entity_poly.pdbx_seq_one_letter_code
_entity_poly.pdbx_strand_id
1 'polypeptide(L)'
;MNRNFGIPDDTIVVTSTYVTTDGLPVLEVSHEDDEEGGSLWQFHCGNGDYDMAKMQLVRLDTILRIDPSVAGAAQLPLGKVARRTSKEADWELTE
;
A
#
# COMPACT_ATOMS: atom_id res chain seq x y z
N MET A 1 9.10 15.59 -0.01
CA MET A 1 7.99 14.61 -0.10
C MET A 1 7.20 14.62 1.19
N ASN A 2 5.88 14.68 1.11
CA ASN A 2 4.99 14.51 2.25
C ASN A 2 4.99 13.02 2.64
N ARG A 3 5.29 12.68 3.90
CA ARG A 3 5.27 11.28 4.40
C ARG A 3 4.00 10.95 5.18
N ASN A 4 3.10 11.91 5.33
CA ASN A 4 1.90 11.73 6.12
C ASN A 4 0.83 11.00 5.30
N PHE A 5 0.41 9.81 5.77
CA PHE A 5 -0.68 9.04 5.17
C PHE A 5 -2.04 9.31 5.83
N GLY A 6 -2.09 10.12 6.88
CA GLY A 6 -3.35 10.48 7.55
C GLY A 6 -3.88 9.44 8.55
N ILE A 7 -3.15 8.33 8.75
CA ILE A 7 -3.40 7.33 9.80
C ILE A 7 -2.10 7.11 10.62
N PRO A 8 -2.16 6.51 11.81
CA PRO A 8 -0.98 6.29 12.64
C PRO A 8 0.15 5.51 11.94
N ASP A 9 1.38 5.95 12.17
CA ASP A 9 2.60 5.35 11.60
C ASP A 9 2.81 3.88 12.00
N ASP A 10 2.28 3.47 13.14
CA ASP A 10 2.32 2.11 13.65
C ASP A 10 1.12 1.23 13.24
N THR A 11 0.19 1.76 12.44
CA THR A 11 -0.86 0.95 11.82
C THR A 11 -0.25 -0.21 11.05
N ILE A 12 -0.80 -1.41 11.28
CA ILE A 12 -0.39 -2.63 10.59
C ILE A 12 -1.04 -2.67 9.21
N VAL A 13 -0.24 -2.95 8.19
CA VAL A 13 -0.64 -2.97 6.78
C VAL A 13 -0.09 -4.23 6.09
N VAL A 14 -0.74 -4.65 5.01
CA VAL A 14 -0.29 -5.79 4.20
C VAL A 14 0.65 -5.32 3.10
N THR A 15 1.70 -6.09 2.85
CA THR A 15 2.57 -5.91 1.69
C THR A 15 3.23 -7.24 1.34
N SER A 16 4.09 -7.24 0.33
CA SER A 16 4.90 -8.40 -0.04
C SER A 16 6.40 -8.17 0.21
N THR A 17 7.14 -9.28 0.24
CA THR A 17 8.62 -9.29 0.20
C THR A 17 9.17 -8.59 -1.04
N TYR A 18 8.39 -8.50 -2.13
CA TYR A 18 8.77 -7.73 -3.31
C TYR A 18 8.99 -6.24 -3.01
N VAL A 19 8.15 -5.65 -2.15
CA VAL A 19 8.28 -4.24 -1.75
C VAL A 19 9.36 -4.07 -0.68
N THR A 20 9.36 -4.95 0.33
CA THR A 20 10.18 -4.76 1.54
C THR A 20 11.62 -5.29 1.41
N THR A 21 11.81 -6.42 0.73
CA THR A 21 13.10 -7.07 0.56
C THR A 21 13.70 -6.77 -0.81
N ASP A 22 12.90 -6.90 -1.87
CA ASP A 22 13.40 -6.76 -3.25
C ASP A 22 13.40 -5.29 -3.72
N GLY A 23 12.75 -4.39 -2.96
CA GLY A 23 12.76 -2.95 -3.20
C GLY A 23 11.96 -2.51 -4.42
N LEU A 24 11.00 -3.32 -4.89
CA LEU A 24 10.11 -2.94 -5.97
C LEU A 24 9.20 -1.78 -5.55
N PRO A 25 8.85 -0.86 -6.47
CA PRO A 25 7.98 0.27 -6.16
C PRO A 25 6.57 -0.21 -5.81
N VAL A 26 5.86 0.56 -4.98
CA VAL A 26 4.43 0.32 -4.75
C VAL A 26 3.67 0.88 -5.95
N LEU A 27 2.96 0.02 -6.66
CA LEU A 27 2.19 0.35 -7.87
C LEU A 27 0.68 0.13 -7.69
N GLU A 28 0.28 -0.54 -6.61
CA GLU A 28 -1.11 -0.81 -6.26
C GLU A 28 -1.31 -0.58 -4.76
N VAL A 29 -2.36 0.16 -4.40
CA VAL A 29 -2.80 0.39 -3.03
C VAL A 29 -4.27 0.02 -2.94
N SER A 30 -4.65 -0.82 -1.98
CA SER A 30 -6.05 -1.11 -1.68
C SER A 30 -6.41 -0.69 -0.26
N HIS A 31 -7.66 -0.26 -0.08
CA HIS A 31 -8.25 0.04 1.21
C HIS A 31 -9.50 -0.83 1.34
N GLU A 32 -9.41 -1.88 2.12
CA GLU A 32 -10.41 -2.94 2.21
C GLU A 32 -11.10 -2.94 3.57
N ASP A 33 -12.33 -3.47 3.61
CA ASP A 33 -13.06 -3.71 4.85
C ASP A 33 -12.48 -4.96 5.53
N ASP A 34 -12.22 -4.86 6.83
CA ASP A 34 -11.81 -6.00 7.64
C ASP A 34 -13.04 -6.58 8.34
N GLU A 35 -13.29 -7.89 8.18
CA GLU A 35 -14.52 -8.57 8.61
C GLU A 35 -14.84 -8.38 10.12
N GLU A 36 -13.83 -8.07 10.93
CA GLU A 36 -13.97 -7.77 12.36
C GLU A 36 -14.34 -6.30 12.68
N GLY A 37 -14.68 -5.50 11.68
CA GLY A 37 -15.17 -4.11 11.84
C GLY A 37 -14.09 -3.04 11.74
N GLY A 38 -13.02 -3.33 11.00
CA GLY A 38 -11.90 -2.42 10.74
C GLY A 38 -11.74 -2.09 9.26
N SER A 39 -10.59 -1.49 8.91
CA SER A 39 -10.15 -1.42 7.52
C SER A 39 -8.69 -1.83 7.40
N LEU A 40 -8.37 -2.44 6.28
CA LEU A 40 -7.05 -2.98 5.98
C LEU A 40 -6.45 -2.24 4.79
N TRP A 41 -5.26 -1.69 4.98
CA TRP A 41 -4.49 -1.11 3.90
C TRP A 41 -3.50 -2.12 3.35
N GLN A 42 -3.42 -2.21 2.02
CA GLN A 42 -2.44 -3.05 1.35
C GLN A 42 -1.62 -2.25 0.34
N PHE A 43 -0.33 -2.61 0.22
CA PHE A 43 0.63 -1.93 -0.65
C PHE A 43 1.43 -2.97 -1.44
N HIS A 44 1.21 -3.03 -2.76
CA HIS A 44 1.78 -4.05 -3.64
C HIS A 44 2.51 -3.46 -4.85
N CYS A 45 3.41 -4.26 -5.44
CA CYS A 45 4.18 -3.86 -6.62
C CYS A 45 3.44 -4.10 -7.95
N GLY A 46 2.16 -4.48 -7.93
CA GLY A 46 1.32 -4.61 -9.13
C GLY A 46 1.75 -5.72 -10.10
N ASN A 47 2.47 -6.73 -9.63
CA ASN A 47 2.96 -7.85 -10.47
C ASN A 47 1.95 -9.02 -10.58
N GLY A 48 0.82 -8.95 -9.88
CA GLY A 48 -0.20 -9.99 -9.87
C GLY A 48 0.16 -11.27 -9.10
N ASP A 49 1.26 -11.26 -8.33
CA ASP A 49 1.65 -12.40 -7.48
C ASP A 49 1.26 -12.15 -6.03
N TYR A 50 0.27 -12.91 -5.56
CA TYR A 50 -0.27 -12.83 -4.21
C TYR A 50 -0.06 -14.13 -3.41
N ASP A 51 1.02 -14.87 -3.67
CA ASP A 51 1.40 -16.03 -2.86
C ASP A 51 1.57 -15.62 -1.38
N MET A 52 0.88 -16.32 -0.48
CA MET A 52 0.95 -16.09 0.96
C MET A 52 2.38 -16.25 1.53
N ALA A 53 3.25 -17.01 0.89
CA ALA A 53 4.66 -17.10 1.26
C ALA A 53 5.45 -15.79 1.02
N LYS A 54 4.92 -14.90 0.18
CA LYS A 54 5.49 -13.58 -0.11
C LYS A 54 4.85 -12.48 0.73
N MET A 55 3.63 -12.69 1.22
CA MET A 55 2.87 -11.71 1.98
C MET A 55 3.36 -11.56 3.41
N GLN A 56 3.28 -10.34 3.93
CA GLN A 56 3.68 -10.00 5.29
C GLN A 56 2.89 -8.82 5.83
N LEU A 57 2.83 -8.73 7.16
CA LEU A 57 2.31 -7.59 7.90
C LEU A 57 3.47 -6.72 8.36
N VAL A 58 3.41 -5.42 8.09
CA VAL A 58 4.41 -4.43 8.52
C VAL A 58 3.73 -3.20 9.09
N ARG A 59 4.50 -2.35 9.78
CA ARG A 59 4.05 -1.01 10.16
C ARG A 59 4.02 -0.10 8.95
N LEU A 60 3.03 0.79 8.86
CA LEU A 60 2.90 1.77 7.77
C LEU A 60 4.17 2.62 7.58
N ASP A 61 4.85 2.98 8.68
CA ASP A 61 6.12 3.72 8.63
C ASP A 61 7.23 3.01 7.83
N THR A 62 7.13 1.69 7.67
CA THR A 62 8.04 0.89 6.87
C THR A 62 7.78 1.10 5.39
N ILE A 63 6.51 1.11 4.98
CA ILE A 63 6.13 1.43 3.61
C ILE A 63 6.51 2.86 3.27
N LEU A 64 6.17 3.83 4.13
CA LEU A 64 6.47 5.26 3.89
C LEU A 64 7.97 5.56 3.82
N ARG A 65 8.81 4.75 4.47
CA ARG A 65 10.27 4.83 4.38
C ARG A 65 10.80 4.28 3.06
N ILE A 66 10.25 3.17 2.57
CA ILE A 66 10.62 2.54 1.28
C ILE A 66 10.11 3.41 0.11
N ASP A 67 8.84 3.79 0.18
CA ASP A 67 8.16 4.55 -0.85
C ASP A 67 7.30 5.67 -0.23
N PRO A 68 7.86 6.87 0.00
CA PRO A 68 7.10 8.00 0.55
C PRO A 68 6.05 8.56 -0.42
N SER A 69 6.09 8.18 -1.70
CA SER A 69 5.13 8.69 -2.69
C SER A 69 3.74 8.04 -2.55
N VAL A 70 3.62 6.93 -1.81
CA VAL A 70 2.32 6.31 -1.50
C VAL A 70 1.41 7.21 -0.69
N ALA A 71 1.94 8.23 0.00
CA ALA A 71 1.13 9.25 0.67
C ALA A 71 0.15 9.97 -0.28
N GLY A 72 0.39 9.95 -1.60
CA GLY A 72 -0.56 10.43 -2.61
C GLY A 72 -1.87 9.62 -2.67
N ALA A 73 -1.88 8.37 -2.20
CA ALA A 73 -3.06 7.50 -2.14
C ALA A 73 -3.80 7.56 -0.80
N ALA A 74 -3.38 8.42 0.14
CA ALA A 74 -3.95 8.51 1.49
C ALA A 74 -5.46 8.81 1.56
N GLN A 75 -6.02 9.38 0.49
CA GLN A 75 -7.45 9.71 0.38
C GLN A 75 -8.26 8.60 -0.32
N LEU A 76 -7.68 7.42 -0.53
CA LEU A 76 -8.38 6.29 -1.16
C LEU A 76 -9.57 5.87 -0.27
N PRO A 77 -10.82 5.92 -0.78
CA PRO A 77 -11.98 5.49 -0.01
C PRO A 77 -11.92 4.00 0.32
N LEU A 78 -12.65 3.60 1.37
CA LEU A 78 -12.83 2.19 1.69
C LEU A 78 -13.51 1.46 0.52
N GLY A 79 -13.06 0.24 0.24
CA GLY A 79 -13.51 -0.60 -0.87
C GLY A 79 -12.99 -0.17 -2.23
N LYS A 80 -11.87 0.59 -2.28
CA LYS A 80 -11.27 1.06 -3.54
C LYS A 80 -9.82 0.64 -3.67
N VAL A 81 -9.37 0.62 -4.92
CA VAL A 81 -7.98 0.37 -5.31
C VAL A 81 -7.46 1.57 -6.10
N ALA A 82 -6.23 1.98 -5.84
CA ALA A 82 -5.49 2.93 -6.66
C ALA A 82 -4.29 2.23 -7.32
N ARG A 83 -4.06 2.53 -8.60
CA ARG A 83 -2.93 1.98 -9.38
C ARG A 83 -2.12 3.09 -10.04
N ARG A 84 -0.85 2.81 -10.32
CA ARG A 84 0.02 3.67 -11.12
C ARG A 84 1.07 2.85 -11.87
N THR A 85 1.62 3.41 -12.93
CA THR A 85 2.59 2.69 -13.80
C THR A 85 4.04 2.80 -13.34
N SER A 86 4.38 3.82 -12.54
CA SER A 86 5.69 4.00 -11.92
C SER A 86 5.57 4.81 -10.62
N LYS A 87 6.68 4.97 -9.89
CA LYS A 87 6.74 5.76 -8.65
C LYS A 87 6.45 7.26 -8.86
N GLU A 88 6.69 7.74 -10.08
CA GLU A 88 6.52 9.13 -10.51
C GLU A 88 5.17 9.38 -11.17
N ALA A 89 4.45 8.32 -11.55
CA ALA A 89 3.13 8.43 -12.16
C ALA A 89 2.06 8.79 -11.12
N ASP A 90 1.03 9.48 -11.59
CA ASP A 90 -0.15 9.79 -10.80
C ASP A 90 -0.94 8.51 -10.47
N TRP A 91 -1.66 8.55 -9.34
CA TRP A 91 -2.56 7.47 -8.94
C TRP A 91 -3.86 7.54 -9.74
N GLU A 92 -4.23 6.42 -10.35
CA GLU A 92 -5.51 6.20 -11.00
C GLU A 92 -6.41 5.39 -10.07
N LEU A 93 -7.56 5.95 -9.69
CA LEU A 93 -8.56 5.22 -8.92
C LEU A 93 -9.26 4.21 -9.83
N THR A 94 -9.32 2.96 -9.40
CA THR A 94 -10.04 1.88 -10.05
C THR A 94 -11.16 1.35 -9.15
N GLU A 95 -12.11 0.62 -9.74
CA GLU A 95 -13.30 0.11 -9.05
C GLU A 95 -12.98 -0.83 -7.89
#